data_AF-A0A7Y3MPU2-F1
#
_entry.id   AF-A0A7Y3MPU2-F1
#
_cell.length_a   1.000
_cell.length_b   1.000
_cell.length_c   1.000
_cell.angle_alpha   90.00
_cell.angle_beta   90.00
_cell.angle_gamma   90.00
#
_symmetry.space_group_name_H-M   'P 1'
#
loop_
_entity.id
_entity.type
_entity.pdbx_description
1 polymer ?
#
loop_
_entity_poly.entity_id
_entity_poly.type
_entity_poly.pdbx_seq_one_letter_code
_entity_poly.pdbx_strand_id
1 'polypeptide(L)'
;MLFNSLEFAFFLPVVFALYWFVTQRRLKIQNGFLILASYFFYGWWDWRFLSLIIFSSSVDYFVGMAMQRSEAKKKRKLLLWISLLVNIGFLGFFKYFNFFAESFAEAFTLLGSPIEASRLNIILPVGISFYTFQTLSYTIDVYRRKLEPTRDMLSFFAYVSFFPQLVAGPIERATRLLPQFQRKRQFDYNQAVDGCKQILWGLFKKMVIADNCATYVNLVFEDPG
;
A
#
# COMPACT_ATOMS: atom_id res chain seq x y z
N MET A 1 -2.21 -12.25 5.08
CA MET A 1 -1.34 -12.94 6.05
C MET A 1 -0.91 -11.94 7.11
N LEU A 2 -0.99 -12.27 8.40
CA LEU A 2 -0.56 -11.37 9.49
C LEU A 2 0.95 -11.51 9.73
N PHE A 3 1.62 -10.43 10.13
CA PHE A 3 3.09 -10.44 10.31
C PHE A 3 3.57 -11.31 11.48
N ASN A 4 2.72 -11.53 12.49
CA ASN A 4 2.99 -12.37 13.66
C ASN A 4 2.43 -13.80 13.51
N SER A 5 2.05 -14.23 12.31
CA SER A 5 1.49 -15.57 12.06
C SER A 5 2.54 -16.57 11.57
N LEU A 6 2.27 -17.87 11.73
CA LEU A 6 3.16 -18.95 11.30
C LEU A 6 3.32 -18.97 9.78
N GLU A 7 2.27 -18.62 9.04
CA GLU A 7 2.32 -18.51 7.58
C GLU A 7 3.35 -17.45 7.16
N PHE A 8 3.42 -16.31 7.87
CA PHE A 8 4.41 -15.28 7.58
C PHE A 8 5.83 -15.73 7.94
N ALA A 9 5.96 -16.43 9.07
CA ALA A 9 7.23 -17.00 9.50
C ALA A 9 7.81 -18.00 8.48
N PHE A 10 6.97 -18.70 7.72
CA PHE A 10 7.43 -19.55 6.61
C PHE A 10 7.61 -18.79 5.30
N PHE A 11 6.67 -17.92 4.96
CA PHE A 11 6.69 -17.13 3.72
C PHE A 11 7.94 -16.26 3.60
N LEU A 12 8.30 -15.53 4.66
CA LEU A 12 9.39 -14.56 4.59
C LEU A 12 10.76 -15.21 4.33
N PRO A 13 11.20 -16.26 5.04
CA PRO A 13 12.46 -16.96 4.74
C PRO A 13 12.49 -17.56 3.33
N VAL A 14 11.39 -18.15 2.87
CA VAL A 14 11.30 -18.71 1.51
C VAL A 14 11.46 -17.61 0.46
N VAL A 15 10.72 -16.51 0.61
CA VAL A 15 10.84 -15.35 -0.30
C VAL A 15 12.23 -14.77 -0.26
N PHE A 16 12.83 -14.63 0.93
CA PHE A 16 14.20 -14.12 1.09
C PHE A 16 15.23 -15.01 0.40
N ALA A 17 15.15 -16.33 0.57
CA ALA A 17 16.06 -17.28 -0.06
C ALA A 17 15.91 -17.28 -1.59
N LEU A 18 14.69 -17.29 -2.11
CA LEU A 18 14.45 -17.22 -3.56
C LEU A 18 14.91 -15.87 -4.15
N TYR A 19 14.68 -14.77 -3.43
CA TYR A 19 15.10 -13.43 -3.84
C TYR A 19 16.62 -13.33 -4.00
N TRP A 20 17.37 -13.80 -3.00
CA TRP A 20 18.83 -13.66 -3.00
C TRP A 20 19.57 -14.77 -3.74
N PHE A 21 19.11 -16.02 -3.72
CA PHE A 21 19.86 -17.13 -4.30
C PHE A 21 19.39 -17.50 -5.71
N VAL A 22 18.10 -17.34 -6.03
CA VAL A 22 17.53 -17.79 -7.32
C VAL A 22 17.39 -16.63 -8.31
N THR A 23 16.82 -15.50 -7.88
CA THR A 23 16.44 -14.42 -8.81
C THR A 23 17.52 -13.36 -9.04
N GLN A 24 18.65 -13.45 -8.33
CA GLN A 24 19.76 -12.47 -8.32
C GLN A 24 20.42 -12.15 -9.67
N ARG A 25 20.23 -12.98 -10.69
CA ARG A 25 20.93 -12.84 -11.98
C ARG A 25 20.51 -11.60 -12.77
N ARG A 26 19.24 -11.20 -12.70
CA ARG A 26 18.68 -10.07 -13.47
C ARG A 26 17.71 -9.27 -12.61
N LEU A 27 17.89 -7.94 -12.60
CA LEU A 27 17.03 -7.02 -11.84
C LEU A 27 15.54 -7.16 -12.20
N LYS A 28 15.23 -7.35 -13.50
CA LYS A 28 13.84 -7.56 -13.96
C LYS A 28 13.22 -8.82 -13.36
N ILE A 29 13.98 -9.90 -13.20
CA ILE A 29 13.50 -11.15 -12.60
C ILE A 29 13.29 -10.95 -11.09
N GLN A 30 14.22 -10.26 -10.42
CA GLN A 30 14.04 -9.89 -9.00
C GLN A 30 12.77 -9.05 -8.78
N ASN A 31 12.54 -8.02 -9.61
CA ASN A 31 11.34 -7.18 -9.49
C ASN A 31 10.06 -7.96 -9.81
N GLY A 32 10.07 -8.78 -10.86
CA GLY A 32 8.95 -9.66 -11.17
C GLY A 32 8.63 -10.62 -10.03
N PHE A 33 9.65 -11.22 -9.41
CA PHE A 33 9.49 -12.06 -8.24
C PHE A 33 8.93 -11.31 -7.04
N LEU A 34 9.41 -10.09 -6.77
CA LEU A 34 8.87 -9.24 -5.69
C LEU A 34 7.40 -8.89 -5.92
N ILE A 35 6.99 -8.60 -7.16
CA ILE A 35 5.59 -8.37 -7.50
C ILE A 35 4.76 -9.62 -7.21
N LEU A 36 5.21 -10.80 -7.68
CA LEU A 36 4.49 -12.06 -7.46
C LEU A 36 4.38 -12.41 -5.97
N ALA A 37 5.48 -12.31 -5.23
CA ALA A 37 5.48 -12.54 -3.79
C ALA A 37 4.55 -11.56 -3.07
N SER A 38 4.55 -10.29 -3.50
CA SER A 38 3.69 -9.29 -2.89
C SER A 38 2.21 -9.53 -3.20
N TYR A 39 1.86 -9.83 -4.45
CA TYR A 39 0.48 -10.15 -4.81
C TYR A 39 0.00 -11.42 -4.14
N PHE A 40 0.86 -12.42 -3.95
CA PHE A 40 0.53 -13.59 -3.13
C PHE A 40 0.23 -13.19 -1.68
N PHE A 41 1.09 -12.35 -1.08
CA PHE A 41 0.89 -11.85 0.28
C PHE A 41 -0.44 -11.10 0.45
N TYR A 42 -0.80 -10.22 -0.51
CA TYR A 42 -2.06 -9.49 -0.50
C TYR A 42 -3.27 -10.37 -0.81
N GLY A 43 -3.15 -11.24 -1.81
CA GLY A 43 -4.19 -12.17 -2.21
C GLY A 43 -4.51 -13.22 -1.14
N TRP A 44 -3.59 -13.46 -0.21
CA TRP A 44 -3.84 -14.28 0.98
C TRP A 44 -4.98 -13.76 1.84
N TRP A 45 -5.22 -12.44 1.85
CA TRP A 45 -6.36 -11.88 2.56
C TRP A 45 -7.64 -12.00 1.72
N ASP A 46 -7.62 -11.40 0.52
CA ASP A 46 -8.68 -11.58 -0.46
C ASP A 46 -8.17 -11.17 -1.85
N TRP A 47 -8.16 -12.14 -2.77
CA TRP A 47 -7.63 -12.00 -4.12
C TRP A 47 -8.37 -10.95 -4.96
N ARG A 48 -9.64 -10.64 -4.66
CA ARG A 48 -10.45 -9.67 -5.42
C ARG A 48 -9.81 -8.28 -5.38
N PHE A 49 -9.16 -7.92 -4.28
CA PHE A 49 -8.56 -6.59 -4.10
C PHE A 49 -7.21 -6.42 -4.79
N LEU A 50 -6.62 -7.49 -5.31
CA LEU A 50 -5.46 -7.37 -6.21
C LEU A 50 -5.81 -6.55 -7.46
N SER A 51 -7.06 -6.66 -7.94
CA SER A 51 -7.55 -5.87 -9.06
C SER A 51 -7.47 -4.37 -8.79
N LEU A 52 -7.74 -3.92 -7.56
CA LEU A 52 -7.64 -2.50 -7.17
C LEU A 52 -6.21 -2.01 -7.19
N ILE A 53 -5.28 -2.79 -6.64
CA ILE A 53 -3.84 -2.46 -6.63
C ILE A 53 -3.33 -2.36 -8.06
N ILE A 54 -3.63 -3.36 -8.89
CA ILE A 54 -3.21 -3.41 -10.30
C ILE A 54 -3.81 -2.23 -11.07
N PHE A 55 -5.10 -1.94 -10.89
CA PHE A 55 -5.78 -0.86 -11.59
C PHE A 55 -5.23 0.51 -11.19
N SER A 56 -5.17 0.82 -9.89
CA SER A 56 -4.61 2.08 -9.37
C SER A 56 -3.17 2.28 -9.85
N SER A 57 -2.32 1.24 -9.72
CA SER A 57 -0.94 1.28 -10.21
C SER A 57 -0.88 1.52 -11.72
N SER A 58 -1.72 0.85 -12.50
CA SER A 58 -1.74 1.01 -13.96
C SER A 58 -2.12 2.43 -14.37
N VAL A 59 -3.20 2.97 -13.77
CA VAL A 59 -3.65 4.35 -14.03
C VAL A 59 -2.52 5.33 -13.76
N ASP A 60 -1.88 5.24 -12.59
CA ASP A 60 -0.84 6.18 -12.20
C ASP A 60 0.46 6.04 -12.99
N TYR A 61 0.81 4.82 -13.39
CA TYR A 61 1.92 4.58 -14.31
C TYR A 61 1.68 5.28 -15.66
N PHE A 62 0.52 5.04 -16.29
CA PHE A 62 0.19 5.64 -17.59
C PHE A 62 0.00 7.15 -17.50
N VAL A 63 -0.62 7.65 -16.42
CA VAL A 63 -0.75 9.09 -16.15
C VAL A 63 0.63 9.73 -16.02
N GLY A 64 1.56 9.12 -15.27
CA GLY A 64 2.94 9.59 -15.16
C GLY A 64 3.63 9.67 -16.52
N MET A 65 3.53 8.60 -17.32
CA MET A 65 4.10 8.56 -18.67
C MET A 65 3.46 9.57 -19.64
N ALA A 66 2.14 9.76 -19.56
CA ALA A 66 1.42 10.74 -20.37
C ALA A 66 1.78 12.18 -19.99
N MET A 67 2.03 12.44 -18.69
CA MET A 67 2.54 13.73 -18.23
C MET A 67 3.93 14.01 -18.80
N GLN A 68 4.82 13.01 -18.90
CA GLN A 68 6.14 13.19 -19.51
C GLN A 68 6.06 13.72 -20.94
N ARG A 69 5.13 13.20 -21.73
CA ARG A 69 4.96 13.54 -23.15
C ARG A 69 4.24 14.87 -23.40
N SER A 70 3.77 15.53 -22.34
CA SER A 70 2.96 16.75 -22.47
C SER A 70 3.63 17.93 -21.78
N GLU A 71 3.89 18.99 -22.54
CA GLU A 71 4.37 20.26 -21.98
C GLU A 71 3.22 21.20 -21.58
N ALA A 72 2.05 21.04 -22.20
CA ALA A 72 0.88 21.86 -21.95
C ALA A 72 0.38 21.72 -20.50
N LYS A 73 0.46 22.82 -19.73
CA LYS A 73 0.05 22.88 -18.31
C LYS A 73 -1.38 22.37 -18.08
N LYS A 74 -2.33 22.71 -18.97
CA LYS A 74 -3.73 22.26 -18.88
C LYS A 74 -3.86 20.73 -18.94
N LYS A 75 -3.20 20.09 -19.91
CA LYS A 75 -3.24 18.64 -20.10
C LYS A 75 -2.58 17.91 -18.93
N ARG A 76 -1.43 18.38 -18.45
CA ARG A 76 -0.79 17.84 -17.24
C ARG A 76 -1.69 17.95 -16.00
N LYS A 77 -2.37 19.09 -15.82
CA LYS A 77 -3.30 19.30 -14.70
C LYS A 77 -4.51 18.36 -14.77
N LEU A 78 -5.06 18.14 -15.96
CA LEU A 78 -6.13 17.17 -16.18
C LEU A 78 -5.69 15.74 -15.84
N LEU A 79 -4.50 15.33 -16.30
CA LEU A 79 -3.93 14.02 -15.98
C LEU A 79 -3.72 13.82 -14.47
N LEU A 80 -3.24 14.83 -13.76
CA LEU A 80 -3.14 14.79 -12.31
C LEU A 80 -4.53 14.64 -11.66
N TRP A 81 -5.54 15.37 -12.13
CA TRP A 81 -6.90 15.24 -11.60
C TRP A 81 -7.48 13.85 -11.82
N ILE A 82 -7.22 13.21 -12.96
CA ILE A 82 -7.63 11.81 -13.20
C ILE A 82 -7.02 10.89 -12.14
N SER A 83 -5.71 10.98 -11.89
CA SER A 83 -5.03 10.21 -10.84
C SER A 83 -5.62 10.48 -9.45
N LEU A 84 -5.83 11.75 -9.10
CA LEU A 84 -6.42 12.15 -7.81
C LEU A 84 -7.83 11.58 -7.63
N LEU A 85 -8.70 11.73 -8.63
CA LEU A 85 -10.09 11.29 -8.55
C LEU A 85 -10.19 9.76 -8.45
N VAL A 86 -9.37 9.02 -9.19
CA VAL A 86 -9.38 7.55 -9.12
C VAL A 86 -8.93 7.06 -7.75
N ASN A 87 -7.78 7.54 -7.26
CA ASN A 87 -7.19 7.08 -6.00
C ASN A 87 -7.99 7.53 -4.78
N ILE A 88 -8.35 8.82 -4.71
CA ILE A 88 -9.18 9.35 -3.61
C ILE A 88 -10.60 8.79 -3.71
N GLY A 89 -11.12 8.56 -4.92
CA GLY A 89 -12.42 7.92 -5.13
C GLY A 89 -12.47 6.51 -4.55
N PHE A 90 -11.47 5.67 -4.83
CA PHE A 90 -11.37 4.34 -4.21
C PHE A 90 -11.22 4.41 -2.70
N LEU A 91 -10.37 5.30 -2.18
CA LEU A 91 -10.21 5.47 -0.74
C LEU A 91 -11.53 5.93 -0.08
N GLY A 92 -12.22 6.90 -0.68
CA GLY A 92 -13.52 7.40 -0.22
C GLY A 92 -14.57 6.31 -0.22
N PHE A 93 -14.71 5.56 -1.33
CA PHE A 93 -15.67 4.48 -1.47
C PHE A 93 -15.42 3.34 -0.47
N PHE A 94 -14.20 2.80 -0.42
CA PHE A 94 -13.94 1.61 0.40
C PHE A 94 -13.79 1.91 1.90
N LYS A 95 -13.27 3.08 2.26
CA LYS A 95 -12.96 3.39 3.66
C LYS A 95 -13.97 4.29 4.34
N TYR A 96 -14.57 5.23 3.61
CA TYR A 96 -15.36 6.30 4.20
C TYR A 96 -16.82 6.32 3.76
N PHE A 97 -17.26 5.47 2.83
CA PHE A 97 -18.63 5.49 2.32
C PHE A 97 -19.67 5.34 3.43
N ASN A 98 -19.57 4.31 4.26
CA ASN A 98 -20.54 4.09 5.35
C ASN A 98 -20.52 5.24 6.37
N PHE A 99 -19.33 5.75 6.72
CA PHE A 99 -19.21 6.90 7.61
C PHE A 99 -19.93 8.14 7.05
N PHE A 100 -19.75 8.45 5.76
CA PHE A 100 -20.43 9.58 5.12
C PHE A 100 -21.93 9.35 4.97
N ALA A 101 -22.36 8.12 4.63
CA ALA A 101 -23.77 7.77 4.52
C ALA A 101 -24.50 7.91 5.86
N GLU A 102 -23.88 7.45 6.95
CA GLU A 102 -24.40 7.59 8.31
C GLU A 102 -24.45 9.05 8.75
N SER A 103 -23.36 9.79 8.59
CA SER A 103 -23.30 11.21 8.93
C SER A 103 -24.36 12.03 8.16
N PHE A 104 -24.61 11.69 6.90
CA PHE A 104 -25.62 12.35 6.07
C PHE A 104 -27.04 12.04 6.55
N ALA A 105 -27.34 10.76 6.84
CA ALA A 105 -28.62 10.37 7.41
C ALA A 105 -28.91 11.03 8.76
N GLU A 106 -27.89 11.12 9.62
CA GLU A 106 -27.98 11.80 10.92
C GLU A 106 -28.28 13.30 10.75
N ALA A 107 -27.57 13.98 9.85
CA ALA A 107 -27.81 15.39 9.56
C ALA A 107 -29.25 15.67 9.08
N PHE A 108 -29.82 14.80 8.24
CA PHE A 108 -31.20 14.95 7.76
C PHE A 108 -32.25 14.62 8.83
N THR A 109 -31.93 13.68 9.72
CA THR A 109 -32.76 13.38 10.89
C THR A 109 -32.84 14.60 11.81
N LEU A 110 -31.73 15.32 12.01
CA LEU A 110 -31.70 16.59 12.76
C LEU A 110 -32.49 17.72 12.07
N LEU A 111 -32.59 17.70 10.75
CA LEU A 111 -33.41 18.63 9.95
C LEU A 111 -34.90 18.24 9.88
N GLY A 112 -35.32 17.21 10.63
CA GLY A 112 -36.72 16.79 10.74
C GLY A 112 -37.19 15.87 9.61
N SER A 113 -36.29 15.39 8.74
CA SER A 113 -36.61 14.42 7.69
C SER A 113 -35.76 13.15 7.91
N PRO A 114 -36.27 12.14 8.63
CA PRO A 114 -35.51 10.92 8.86
C PRO A 114 -35.29 10.19 7.54
N ILE A 115 -34.03 10.04 7.15
CA ILE A 115 -33.61 9.25 5.99
C ILE A 115 -32.82 8.06 6.52
N GLU A 116 -33.16 6.85 6.06
CA GLU A 116 -32.36 5.66 6.39
C GLU A 116 -31.02 5.70 5.63
N ALA A 117 -29.92 5.55 6.37
CA ALA A 117 -28.61 5.40 5.76
C ALA A 117 -28.54 4.09 4.97
N SER A 118 -28.29 4.17 3.66
CA SER A 118 -27.96 2.98 2.89
C SER A 118 -26.55 2.52 3.27
N ARG A 119 -26.47 1.52 4.15
CA ARG A 119 -25.21 0.87 4.52
C ARG A 119 -24.86 -0.20 3.50
N LEU A 120 -23.64 -0.13 2.98
CA LEU A 120 -23.10 -1.19 2.15
C LEU A 120 -22.17 -2.06 3.00
N ASN A 121 -22.27 -3.38 2.85
CA ASN A 121 -21.34 -4.34 3.46
C ASN A 121 -20.00 -4.32 2.69
N ILE A 122 -19.25 -3.23 2.86
CA ILE A 122 -17.97 -3.00 2.19
C ILE A 122 -16.86 -3.65 2.99
N ILE A 123 -16.20 -4.62 2.37
CA ILE A 123 -14.99 -5.25 2.90
C ILE A 123 -13.80 -4.31 2.62
N LEU A 124 -13.15 -3.80 3.67
CA LEU A 124 -12.06 -2.81 3.55
C LEU A 124 -10.76 -3.46 3.06
N PRO A 125 -10.23 -3.09 1.87
CA PRO A 125 -9.01 -3.70 1.36
C PRO A 125 -7.80 -3.39 2.23
N VAL A 126 -7.07 -4.44 2.63
CA VAL A 126 -5.83 -4.29 3.40
C VAL A 126 -4.84 -3.43 2.61
N GLY A 127 -4.32 -2.40 3.27
CA GLY A 127 -3.29 -1.53 2.70
C GLY A 127 -3.80 -0.48 1.70
N ILE A 128 -5.13 -0.31 1.53
CA ILE A 128 -5.70 0.68 0.59
C ILE A 128 -5.11 2.06 0.73
N SER A 129 -4.97 2.56 1.97
CA SER A 129 -4.42 3.87 2.21
C SER A 129 -2.96 3.97 1.75
N PHE A 130 -2.14 2.95 1.98
CA PHE A 130 -0.71 2.98 1.69
C PHE A 130 -0.43 3.02 0.19
N TYR A 131 -0.99 2.09 -0.60
CA TYR A 131 -0.74 2.11 -2.04
C TYR A 131 -1.35 3.35 -2.69
N THR A 132 -2.52 3.80 -2.23
CA THR A 132 -3.15 5.04 -2.71
C THR A 132 -2.23 6.24 -2.50
N PHE A 133 -1.66 6.41 -1.30
CA PHE A 133 -0.77 7.54 -1.04
C PHE A 133 0.60 7.40 -1.74
N GLN A 134 1.11 6.18 -1.91
CA GLN A 134 2.34 5.93 -2.66
C GLN A 134 2.19 6.27 -4.14
N THR A 135 1.10 5.86 -4.80
CA THR A 135 0.89 6.15 -6.22
C THR A 135 0.54 7.62 -6.45
N LEU A 136 -0.23 8.25 -5.54
CA LEU A 136 -0.45 9.69 -5.55
C LEU A 136 0.84 10.48 -5.35
N SER A 137 1.72 10.06 -4.43
CA SER A 137 3.03 10.71 -4.27
C SER A 137 3.80 10.71 -5.58
N TYR A 138 3.76 9.60 -6.33
CA TYR A 138 4.40 9.52 -7.64
C TYR A 138 3.81 10.52 -8.65
N THR A 139 2.49 10.51 -8.87
CA THR A 139 1.87 11.38 -9.87
C THR A 139 1.98 12.87 -9.51
N ILE A 140 1.89 13.21 -8.22
CA ILE A 140 2.09 14.58 -7.72
C ILE A 140 3.54 15.04 -7.94
N ASP A 141 4.54 14.21 -7.60
CA ASP A 141 5.95 14.58 -7.76
C ASP A 141 6.33 14.67 -9.25
N VAL A 142 5.78 13.80 -10.11
CA VAL A 142 5.89 13.89 -11.57
C VAL A 142 5.26 15.18 -12.10
N TYR A 143 4.05 15.52 -11.64
CA TYR A 143 3.37 16.75 -12.03
C TYR A 143 4.21 17.97 -11.68
N ARG A 144 4.76 18.00 -10.45
CA ARG A 144 5.64 19.04 -9.90
C ARG A 144 7.06 19.04 -10.46
N ARG A 145 7.39 18.12 -11.38
CA ARG A 145 8.74 17.94 -11.97
C ARG A 145 9.83 17.69 -10.92
N LYS A 146 9.48 17.07 -9.79
CA LYS A 146 10.42 16.62 -8.75
C LYS A 146 10.94 15.21 -9.01
N LEU A 147 10.26 14.46 -9.87
CA LEU A 147 10.59 13.10 -10.25
C LEU A 147 10.33 12.92 -11.74
N GLU A 148 11.26 12.29 -12.45
CA GLU A 148 11.00 11.84 -13.82
C GLU A 148 10.18 10.53 -13.80
N PRO A 149 9.14 10.41 -14.65
CA PRO A 149 8.39 9.17 -14.78
C PRO A 149 9.27 7.97 -15.14
N THR A 150 9.08 6.86 -14.43
CA THR A 150 9.80 5.62 -14.73
C THR A 150 9.25 4.98 -15.99
N ARG A 151 10.12 4.61 -16.92
CA ARG A 151 9.78 3.79 -18.10
C ARG A 151 9.80 2.28 -17.81
N ASP A 152 10.33 1.89 -16.66
CA ASP A 152 10.34 0.50 -16.22
C ASP A 152 9.09 0.21 -15.39
N MET A 153 8.13 -0.43 -16.05
CA MET A 153 6.88 -0.86 -15.45
C MET A 153 7.11 -1.85 -14.31
N LEU A 154 8.06 -2.78 -14.42
CA LEU A 154 8.31 -3.76 -13.35
C LEU A 154 8.82 -3.08 -12.09
N SER A 155 9.72 -2.11 -12.22
CA SER A 155 10.18 -1.33 -11.07
C SER A 155 9.04 -0.52 -10.44
N PHE A 156 8.14 0.05 -11.26
CA PHE A 156 6.99 0.79 -10.75
C PHE A 156 6.02 -0.10 -9.96
N PHE A 157 5.62 -1.23 -10.53
CA PHE A 157 4.71 -2.15 -9.88
C PHE A 157 5.34 -2.81 -8.65
N ALA A 158 6.64 -3.11 -8.67
CA ALA A 158 7.34 -3.59 -7.48
C ALA A 158 7.40 -2.54 -6.37
N TYR A 159 7.60 -1.26 -6.72
CA TYR A 159 7.53 -0.13 -5.80
C TYR A 159 6.17 -0.02 -5.13
N VAL A 160 5.09 -0.01 -5.93
CA VAL A 160 3.74 0.15 -5.39
C VAL A 160 3.36 -1.07 -4.56
N SER A 161 3.61 -2.27 -5.05
CA SER A 161 3.11 -3.48 -4.40
C SER A 161 3.98 -4.00 -3.26
N PHE A 162 5.09 -3.36 -2.88
CA PHE A 162 6.08 -3.96 -1.99
C PHE A 162 5.50 -4.37 -0.60
N PHE A 163 5.31 -5.69 -0.41
CA PHE A 163 4.61 -6.23 0.76
C PHE A 163 5.18 -5.87 2.14
N PRO A 164 6.51 -5.74 2.34
CA PRO A 164 7.05 -5.41 3.66
C PRO A 164 6.58 -4.04 4.15
N GLN A 165 6.26 -3.13 3.22
CA GLN A 165 5.88 -1.78 3.56
C GLN A 165 4.38 -1.54 3.50
N LEU A 166 3.67 -2.06 2.50
CA LEU A 166 2.34 -1.55 2.15
C LEU A 166 1.24 -1.85 3.18
N VAL A 167 1.47 -2.71 4.19
CA VAL A 167 0.50 -2.93 5.28
C VAL A 167 0.76 -2.10 6.54
N ALA A 168 2.03 -1.86 6.89
CA ALA A 168 2.39 -1.30 8.21
C ALA A 168 3.66 -0.44 8.22
N GLY A 169 4.27 -0.20 7.06
CA GLY A 169 5.46 0.66 6.95
C GLY A 169 5.09 2.14 6.83
N PRO A 170 6.02 3.07 7.05
CA PRO A 170 5.77 4.49 6.78
C PRO A 170 5.38 4.70 5.31
N ILE A 171 4.57 5.72 5.03
CA ILE A 171 4.25 6.10 3.65
C ILE A 171 5.52 6.67 3.02
N GLU A 172 6.22 5.86 2.21
CA GLU A 172 7.43 6.30 1.52
C GLU A 172 7.10 7.07 0.26
N ARG A 173 7.94 8.06 -0.04
CA ARG A 173 7.84 8.83 -1.27
C ARG A 173 8.49 8.10 -2.43
N ALA A 174 7.88 8.24 -3.61
CA ALA A 174 8.40 7.67 -4.85
C ALA A 174 9.85 8.10 -5.12
N THR A 175 10.21 9.35 -4.82
CA THR A 175 11.58 9.88 -5.01
C THR A 175 12.65 9.14 -4.23
N ARG A 176 12.31 8.50 -3.10
CA ARG A 176 13.27 7.78 -2.25
C ARG A 176 13.27 6.27 -2.50
N LEU A 177 12.08 5.69 -2.68
CA LEU A 177 11.93 4.24 -2.74
C LEU A 177 12.05 3.70 -4.18
N LEU A 178 11.41 4.33 -5.17
CA LEU A 178 11.40 3.85 -6.56
C LEU A 178 12.81 3.68 -7.15
N PRO A 179 13.80 4.58 -6.92
CA PRO A 179 15.15 4.38 -7.46
C PRO A 179 15.85 3.12 -6.94
N GLN A 180 15.50 2.64 -5.74
CA GLN A 180 16.01 1.37 -5.21
C GLN A 180 15.47 0.18 -6.00
N PHE A 181 14.32 0.37 -6.67
CA PHE A 181 13.77 -0.63 -7.57
C PHE A 181 14.52 -0.75 -8.90
N GLN A 182 15.23 0.30 -9.29
CA GLN A 182 15.93 0.43 -10.57
C GLN A 182 17.44 0.14 -10.49
N ARG A 183 17.99 0.04 -9.28
CA ARG A 183 19.42 -0.26 -9.05
C ARG A 183 19.62 -1.74 -8.75
N LYS A 184 20.74 -2.29 -9.21
CA LYS A 184 21.16 -3.65 -8.88
C LYS A 184 21.39 -3.76 -7.36
N ARG A 185 20.77 -4.73 -6.72
CA ARG A 185 20.97 -5.00 -5.28
C ARG A 185 22.06 -6.04 -5.11
N GLN A 186 22.85 -5.91 -4.05
CA GLN A 186 23.84 -6.87 -3.64
C GLN A 186 23.50 -7.35 -2.24
N PHE A 187 23.73 -8.63 -2.00
CA PHE A 187 23.50 -9.21 -0.68
C PHE A 187 24.55 -8.68 0.29
N ASP A 188 24.10 -8.23 1.45
CA ASP A 188 24.93 -7.79 2.55
C ASP A 188 24.53 -8.57 3.80
N TYR A 189 25.47 -9.38 4.31
CA TYR A 189 25.25 -10.23 5.47
C TYR A 189 24.94 -9.41 6.73
N ASN A 190 25.59 -8.26 6.92
CA ASN A 190 25.39 -7.43 8.10
C ASN A 190 23.97 -6.84 8.12
N GLN A 191 23.47 -6.41 6.94
CA GLN A 191 22.09 -5.94 6.81
C GLN A 191 21.07 -7.06 7.03
N ALA A 192 21.37 -8.29 6.59
CA ALA A 192 20.50 -9.44 6.85
C ALA A 192 20.41 -9.75 8.35
N VAL A 193 21.55 -9.77 9.06
CA VAL A 193 21.61 -9.97 10.51
C VAL A 193 20.85 -8.88 11.26
N ASP A 194 21.05 -7.62 10.89
CA ASP A 194 20.34 -6.50 11.53
C ASP A 194 18.83 -6.55 11.25
N GLY A 195 18.42 -6.97 10.04
CA GLY A 195 17.03 -7.26 9.72
C GLY A 195 16.43 -8.34 10.62
N CYS A 196 17.13 -9.45 10.84
CA CYS A 196 16.70 -10.50 11.77
C CYS A 196 16.56 -9.97 13.21
N LYS A 197 17.52 -9.17 13.69
CA LYS A 197 17.43 -8.54 15.03
C LYS A 197 16.21 -7.64 15.14
N GLN A 198 15.92 -6.83 14.11
CA GLN A 198 14.74 -5.95 14.10
C GLN A 198 13.43 -6.74 14.11
N ILE A 199 13.34 -7.84 13.36
CA ILE A 199 12.18 -8.73 13.38
C ILE A 199 11.98 -9.32 14.77
N LEU A 200 13.03 -9.88 15.39
CA LEU A 200 12.95 -10.47 16.73
C LEU A 200 12.51 -9.42 17.77
N TRP A 201 13.11 -8.24 17.74
CA TRP A 201 12.76 -7.15 18.65
C TRP A 201 11.34 -6.61 18.43
N GLY A 202 10.90 -6.52 17.17
CA GLY A 202 9.54 -6.15 16.81
C GLY A 202 8.50 -7.16 17.29
N LEU A 203 8.79 -8.47 17.13
CA LEU A 203 7.95 -9.55 17.63
C LEU A 203 7.82 -9.52 19.15
N PHE A 204 8.92 -9.31 19.87
CA PHE A 204 8.88 -9.17 21.32
C PHE A 204 7.99 -7.99 21.74
N LYS A 205 8.22 -6.81 21.17
CA LYS A 205 7.39 -5.63 21.45
C LYS A 205 5.91 -5.86 21.14
N LYS A 206 5.59 -6.56 20.05
CA LYS A 206 4.21 -6.81 19.64
C LYS A 206 3.54 -7.85 20.55
N MET A 207 4.10 -9.05 20.62
CA MET A 207 3.47 -10.20 21.27
C MET A 207 3.58 -10.18 22.80
N VAL A 208 4.68 -9.66 23.35
CA VAL A 208 4.92 -9.66 24.80
C VAL A 208 4.44 -8.37 25.45
N ILE A 209 4.68 -7.21 24.83
CA ILE A 209 4.29 -5.92 25.44
C ILE A 209 2.91 -5.50 24.95
N ALA A 210 2.77 -5.21 23.65
CA ALA A 210 1.57 -4.56 23.12
C ALA A 210 0.32 -5.42 23.25
N ASP A 211 0.40 -6.72 22.94
CA ASP A 211 -0.76 -7.61 23.00
C ASP A 211 -1.24 -7.85 24.45
N ASN A 212 -0.33 -7.91 25.43
CA ASN A 212 -0.70 -7.98 26.84
C ASN A 212 -1.28 -6.65 27.37
N CYS A 213 -0.71 -5.51 26.96
CA CYS A 213 -1.29 -4.20 27.27
C CYS A 213 -2.70 -4.03 26.67
N ALA A 214 -2.92 -4.55 25.46
CA ALA A 214 -4.20 -4.47 24.77
C ALA A 214 -5.33 -5.14 25.57
N THR A 215 -5.06 -6.22 26.30
CA THR A 215 -6.07 -6.87 27.16
C THR A 215 -6.63 -5.89 28.20
N TYR A 216 -5.77 -5.12 28.87
CA TYR A 216 -6.21 -4.15 29.88
C TYR A 216 -6.86 -2.92 29.25
N VAL A 217 -6.31 -2.44 28.13
CA VAL A 217 -6.85 -1.27 27.43
C VAL A 217 -8.24 -1.59 26.88
N ASN A 218 -8.45 -2.75 26.27
CA ASN A 218 -9.73 -3.14 25.71
C ASN A 218 -10.82 -3.22 26.77
N LEU A 219 -10.52 -3.72 27.98
CA LEU A 219 -11.48 -3.73 29.09
C LEU A 219 -12.00 -2.33 29.45
N VAL A 220 -11.16 -1.30 29.37
CA VAL A 220 -11.55 0.09 29.66
C VAL A 220 -12.38 0.69 28.52
N PHE A 221 -12.09 0.34 27.27
CA PHE A 221 -12.80 0.89 26.11
C PHE A 221 -14.08 0.13 25.75
N GLU A 222 -14.25 -1.11 26.21
CA GLU A 222 -15.48 -1.90 26.02
C GLU A 222 -16.62 -1.46 26.95
N ASP A 223 -16.31 -0.88 28.12
CA ASP A 223 -17.31 -0.29 29.04
C ASP A 223 -16.87 1.12 29.49
N PRO A 224 -16.97 2.13 28.60
CA PRO A 224 -16.47 3.47 28.87
C PRO A 224 -17.45 4.32 29.71
N GLY A 225 -18.20 3.73 30.64
CA GLY A 225 -19.06 4.47 31.58
C GLY A 225 -20.32 5.10 30.99
#